data_AF-A0A7Z7YHZ4-F1
#
_entry.id   AF-A0A7Z7YHZ4-F1
#
_cell.length_a   1.000
_cell.length_b   1.000
_cell.length_c   1.000
_cell.angle_alpha   90.00
_cell.angle_beta   90.00
_cell.angle_gamma   90.00
#
_symmetry.space_group_name_H-M   'P 1'
#
loop_
_entity.id
_entity.type
_entity.pdbx_description
1 polymer ?
#
loop_
_entity_poly.entity_id
_entity_poly.type
_entity_poly.pdbx_seq_one_letter_code
_entity_poly.pdbx_strand_id
1 'polypeptide(L)'
;MSFNAKDMTQGGQIASMRIRMFSQIANIMLYCLFIFFWILVGLILWVKISWQTFVNGCIYWWCTTLEGMRDLIRSQPVYEIQYYGKTFRMNAAQVLHDKYMIWCGEQLWSAFVLASVVALVICLITFFVVSWILGRQGKQQSENEVTGG
;
A
#
# COMPACT_ATOMS: atom_id res chain seq x y z
N MET A 1 8.00 -26.26 -49.34
CA MET A 1 7.44 -25.04 -48.74
C MET A 1 8.57 -24.31 -48.04
N SER A 2 9.03 -23.20 -48.63
CA SER A 2 10.16 -22.42 -48.10
C SER A 2 9.74 -21.75 -46.79
N PHE A 3 10.41 -22.11 -45.69
CA PHE A 3 10.22 -21.47 -44.39
C PHE A 3 10.75 -20.04 -44.50
N ASN A 4 9.85 -19.11 -44.76
CA ASN A 4 10.17 -17.70 -44.94
C ASN A 4 10.54 -17.11 -43.58
N ALA A 5 11.83 -17.01 -43.28
CA ALA A 5 12.35 -16.47 -42.02
C ALA A 5 11.85 -15.05 -41.73
N LYS A 6 11.37 -14.33 -42.75
CA LYS A 6 10.72 -13.02 -42.65
C LYS A 6 9.41 -13.06 -41.85
N ASP A 7 8.61 -14.12 -41.96
CA ASP A 7 7.35 -14.27 -41.19
C ASP A 7 7.62 -14.59 -39.71
N MET A 8 8.75 -15.26 -39.42
CA MET A 8 9.16 -15.58 -38.05
C MET A 8 9.70 -14.36 -37.29
N THR A 9 10.45 -13.47 -37.96
CA THR A 9 10.94 -12.22 -37.35
C THR A 9 9.84 -11.17 -37.20
N GLN A 10 8.93 -11.09 -38.18
CA GLN A 10 7.79 -10.17 -38.15
C GLN A 10 6.75 -10.62 -37.12
N GLY A 11 6.47 -11.93 -36.99
CA GLY A 11 5.64 -12.49 -35.92
C GLY A 11 6.23 -12.28 -34.52
N GLY A 12 7.56 -12.43 -34.37
CA GLY A 12 8.27 -12.15 -33.12
C GLY A 12 8.23 -10.67 -32.72
N GLN A 13 8.37 -9.75 -33.69
CA GLN A 13 8.22 -8.31 -33.44
C GLN A 13 6.80 -7.94 -33.03
N ILE A 14 5.77 -8.49 -33.69
CA ILE A 14 4.35 -8.24 -33.34
C ILE A 14 4.01 -8.81 -31.96
N ALA A 15 4.47 -10.01 -31.62
CA ALA A 15 4.30 -10.59 -30.29
C ALA A 15 5.00 -9.75 -29.21
N SER A 16 6.23 -9.29 -29.48
CA SER A 16 6.96 -8.41 -28.54
C SER A 16 6.27 -7.06 -28.33
N MET A 17 5.62 -6.52 -29.37
CA MET A 17 4.86 -5.27 -29.30
C MET A 17 3.58 -5.44 -28.46
N ARG A 18 2.85 -6.54 -28.66
CA ARG A 18 1.66 -6.89 -27.87
C ARG A 18 1.98 -7.13 -26.39
N ILE A 19 3.10 -7.80 -26.08
CA ILE A 19 3.56 -8.01 -24.71
C ILE A 19 3.93 -6.69 -24.03
N ARG A 20 4.60 -5.78 -24.74
CA ARG A 20 4.93 -4.45 -24.20
C ARG A 20 3.67 -3.63 -23.91
N MET A 21 2.68 -3.66 -24.80
CA MET A 21 1.39 -2.98 -24.56
C MET A 21 0.61 -3.62 -23.40
N PHE A 22 0.61 -4.95 -23.27
CA PHE A 22 -0.02 -5.65 -22.15
C PHE A 22 0.66 -5.34 -20.81
N SER A 23 1.99 -5.30 -20.79
CA SER A 23 2.77 -4.90 -19.60
C SER A 23 2.50 -3.45 -19.20
N GLN A 24 2.34 -2.55 -20.18
CA GLN A 24 1.99 -1.15 -19.91
C GLN A 24 0.61 -1.01 -19.27
N ILE A 25 -0.39 -1.73 -19.77
CA ILE A 25 -1.75 -1.76 -19.21
C ILE A 25 -1.74 -2.40 -17.82
N ALA A 26 -1.01 -3.50 -17.63
CA ALA A 26 -0.88 -4.18 -16.34
C ALA A 26 -0.20 -3.27 -15.30
N ASN A 27 0.80 -2.49 -15.69
CA ASN A 27 1.48 -1.56 -14.79
C ASN A 27 0.55 -0.40 -14.36
N ILE A 28 -0.25 0.16 -15.29
CA ILE A 28 -1.27 1.17 -14.96
C ILE A 28 -2.32 0.59 -14.01
N MET A 29 -2.78 -0.64 -14.26
CA MET A 29 -3.75 -1.33 -13.42
C MET A 29 -3.21 -1.57 -11.99
N LEU A 30 -1.96 -2.03 -11.88
CA LEU A 30 -1.27 -2.18 -10.60
C LEU A 30 -1.12 -0.85 -9.86
N TYR A 31 -0.80 0.24 -10.59
CA TYR A 31 -0.72 1.57 -10.02
C TYR A 31 -2.06 2.04 -9.44
N CYS A 32 -3.16 1.85 -10.17
CA CYS A 32 -4.51 2.14 -9.68
C CYS A 32 -4.87 1.31 -8.44
N LEU A 33 -4.54 0.01 -8.43
CA LEU A 33 -4.78 -0.86 -7.27
C LEU A 33 -3.92 -0.47 -6.06
N PHE A 34 -2.69 -0.02 -6.28
CA PHE A 34 -1.79 0.44 -5.23
C PHE A 34 -2.29 1.73 -4.58
N ILE A 35 -2.76 2.70 -5.39
CA ILE A 35 -3.42 3.91 -4.86
C ILE A 35 -4.67 3.53 -4.06
N PHE A 36 -5.51 2.66 -4.62
CA PHE A 36 -6.73 2.20 -3.96
C PHE A 36 -6.45 1.51 -2.62
N PHE A 37 -5.39 0.69 -2.57
CA PHE A 37 -4.92 0.04 -1.35
C PHE A 37 -4.59 1.06 -0.25
N TRP A 38 -3.78 2.09 -0.55
CA TRP A 38 -3.41 3.10 0.44
C TRP A 38 -4.59 3.95 0.91
N ILE A 39 -5.55 4.24 0.02
CA ILE A 39 -6.78 4.94 0.38
C ILE A 39 -7.59 4.10 1.38
N LEU A 40 -7.73 2.80 1.14
CA LEU A 40 -8.45 1.90 2.06
C LEU A 40 -7.75 1.78 3.42
N VAL A 41 -6.41 1.62 3.42
CA VAL A 41 -5.64 1.57 4.67
C VAL A 41 -5.82 2.86 5.47
N GLY A 42 -5.73 4.02 4.81
CA GLY A 42 -5.96 5.32 5.45
C GLY A 42 -7.37 5.47 6.03
N LEU A 43 -8.40 5.06 5.28
CA LEU A 43 -9.79 5.07 5.75
C LEU A 43 -10.01 4.17 6.97
N ILE A 44 -9.51 2.93 6.94
CA ILE A 44 -9.68 1.99 8.05
C ILE A 44 -8.97 2.49 9.30
N LEU A 45 -7.75 3.01 9.16
CA LEU A 45 -7.00 3.61 10.27
C LEU A 45 -7.75 4.80 10.88
N TRP A 46 -8.31 5.67 10.03
CA TRP A 46 -9.06 6.84 10.49
C TRP A 46 -10.33 6.45 11.27
N VAL A 47 -11.02 5.39 10.86
CA VAL A 47 -12.21 4.88 11.57
C VAL A 47 -11.84 4.15 12.87
N LYS A 48 -10.70 3.46 12.90
CA LYS A 48 -10.32 2.61 14.05
C LYS A 48 -9.64 3.37 15.18
N ILE A 49 -8.93 4.46 14.89
CA ILE A 49 -8.08 5.14 15.87
C ILE A 49 -8.41 6.64 15.90
N SER A 50 -8.48 7.21 17.12
CA SER A 50 -8.63 8.66 17.28
C SER A 50 -7.37 9.41 16.83
N TRP A 51 -7.52 10.66 16.38
CA TRP A 51 -6.38 11.49 15.97
C TRP A 51 -5.28 11.57 17.05
N GLN A 52 -5.67 11.60 18.32
CA GLN A 52 -4.74 11.65 19.44
C GLN A 52 -3.94 10.35 19.60
N THR A 53 -4.60 9.20 19.55
CA THR A 53 -3.93 7.88 19.63
C THR A 53 -3.01 7.65 18.44
N PHE A 54 -3.37 8.16 17.25
CA PHE A 54 -2.51 8.11 16.06
C PHE A 54 -1.22 8.92 16.27
N VAL A 55 -1.32 10.20 16.66
CA VAL A 55 -0.16 11.05 16.90
C VAL A 55 0.73 10.51 18.02
N ASN A 56 0.14 10.08 19.13
CA ASN A 56 0.87 9.51 20.27
C ASN A 56 1.55 8.17 19.91
N GLY A 57 0.89 7.31 19.12
CA GLY A 57 1.48 6.08 18.60
C GLY A 57 2.64 6.35 17.63
N CYS A 58 2.52 7.36 16.76
CA CYS A 58 3.61 7.78 15.87
C CYS A 58 4.82 8.30 16.65
N ILE A 59 4.60 9.07 17.72
CA ILE A 59 5.68 9.55 18.61
C ILE A 59 6.37 8.36 19.31
N TYR A 60 5.60 7.37 19.79
CA TYR A 60 6.15 6.15 20.38
C TYR A 60 7.05 5.39 19.39
N TRP A 61 6.58 5.14 18.17
CA TRP A 61 7.36 4.45 17.13
C TRP A 61 8.57 5.26 16.67
N TRP A 62 8.45 6.59 16.60
CA TRP A 62 9.57 7.49 16.34
C TRP A 62 10.64 7.39 17.45
N CYS A 63 10.22 7.43 18.72
CA CYS A 63 11.11 7.27 19.87
C CYS A 63 11.76 5.88 19.91
N THR A 64 11.03 4.83 19.55
CA THR A 64 11.54 3.45 19.46
C THR A 64 12.61 3.32 18.38
N THR A 65 12.40 3.94 17.21
CA THR A 65 13.39 3.94 16.12
C THR A 65 14.65 4.73 16.50
N LEU A 66 14.50 5.78 17.30
CA LEU A 66 15.60 6.61 17.83
C LEU A 66 16.33 5.99 19.04
N GLU A 67 15.82 4.92 19.63
CA GLU A 67 16.44 4.27 20.80
C GLU A 67 17.86 3.76 20.47
N GLY A 68 18.08 3.25 19.26
CA GLY A 68 19.40 2.80 18.80
C GLY A 68 20.42 3.93 18.54
N MET A 69 19.97 5.18 18.41
CA MET A 69 20.84 6.37 18.26
C MET A 69 20.94 7.19 19.55
N ARG A 70 20.33 6.70 20.64
CA ARG A 70 20.20 7.41 21.91
C ARG A 70 21.53 7.63 22.62
N ASP A 71 22.52 6.76 22.40
CA ASP A 71 23.89 6.94 22.90
C ASP A 71 24.65 8.09 22.21
N LEU A 72 24.20 8.53 21.03
CA LEU A 72 24.84 9.62 20.27
C LEU A 72 24.21 11.00 20.54
N ILE A 73 23.03 11.05 21.16
CA ILE A 73 22.25 12.29 21.37
C ILE A 73 22.37 12.76 22.83
N ARG A 74 23.24 13.75 23.05
CA ARG A 74 23.54 14.36 24.37
C ARG A 74 22.36 15.15 24.98
N SER A 75 21.43 15.62 24.15
CA SER A 75 20.25 16.39 24.57
C SER A 75 18.98 15.64 24.20
N GLN A 76 18.39 15.02 25.20
CA GLN A 76 17.16 14.23 25.09
C GLN A 76 15.99 15.13 24.64
N PRO A 77 15.34 14.87 23.49
CA PRO A 77 14.22 15.67 23.02
C PRO A 77 13.01 15.48 23.95
N VAL A 78 12.45 16.61 24.39
CA VAL A 78 11.22 16.65 25.19
C VAL A 78 10.05 16.63 24.22
N TYR A 79 9.24 15.59 24.26
CA TYR A 79 8.04 15.47 23.44
C TYR A 79 6.82 15.97 24.21
N GLU A 80 6.01 16.78 23.54
CA GLU A 80 4.73 17.24 24.07
C GLU A 80 3.67 16.21 23.73
N ILE A 81 3.35 15.36 24.71
CA ILE A 81 2.24 14.41 24.61
C ILE A 81 0.96 15.17 24.95
N GLN A 82 0.02 15.21 24.02
CA GLN A 82 -1.32 15.72 24.29
C GLN A 82 -2.18 14.59 24.88
N TYR A 83 -2.60 14.78 26.12
CA TYR A 83 -3.51 13.89 26.83
C TYR A 83 -4.79 14.66 27.20
N TYR A 84 -5.91 14.42 26.48
CA TYR A 84 -7.24 14.94 26.83
C TYR A 84 -7.24 16.41 27.29
N GLY A 85 -6.64 17.30 26.50
CA GLY A 85 -6.58 18.75 26.78
C GLY A 85 -5.47 19.20 27.75
N LYS A 86 -4.55 18.31 28.15
CA LYS A 86 -3.33 18.64 28.92
C LYS A 86 -2.09 18.23 28.13
N THR A 87 -1.13 19.14 27.99
CA THR A 87 0.18 18.88 27.38
C THR A 87 1.15 18.43 28.46
N PHE A 88 1.58 17.17 28.37
CA PHE A 88 2.63 16.63 29.24
C PHE A 88 3.96 16.63 28.49
N ARG A 89 4.93 17.36 29.03
CA ARG A 89 6.30 17.39 28.52
C ARG A 89 7.05 16.21 29.13
N MET A 90 7.16 15.11 28.40
CA MET A 90 7.93 13.95 28.86
C MET A 90 9.13 13.73 27.96
N ASN A 91 10.23 13.35 28.58
CA ASN A 91 11.47 13.04 27.90
C ASN A 91 11.32 11.74 27.10
N ALA A 92 11.98 11.58 25.95
CA ALA A 92 11.90 10.38 25.10
C ALA A 92 12.06 9.04 25.88
N ALA A 93 12.89 9.06 26.93
CA ALA A 93 13.06 7.96 27.88
C ALA A 93 11.78 7.60 28.66
N GLN A 94 11.06 8.62 29.11
CA GLN A 94 9.82 8.50 29.87
C GLN A 94 8.65 8.15 28.95
N VAL A 95 8.66 8.63 27.70
CA VAL A 95 7.68 8.26 26.67
C VAL A 95 7.72 6.76 26.38
N LEU A 96 8.92 6.16 26.30
CA LEU A 96 9.08 4.74 25.99
C LEU A 96 8.68 3.81 27.14
N HIS A 97 8.84 4.25 28.39
CA HIS A 97 8.46 3.48 29.58
C HIS A 97 7.02 3.72 30.06
N ASP A 98 6.32 4.70 29.50
CA ASP A 98 4.93 4.99 29.87
C ASP A 98 3.99 3.93 29.28
N LYS A 99 3.23 3.27 30.14
CA LYS A 99 2.24 2.24 29.78
C LYS A 99 1.21 2.76 28.78
N TYR A 100 0.84 4.04 28.87
CA TYR A 100 -0.13 4.63 27.94
C TYR A 100 0.45 4.77 26.52
N MET A 101 1.73 5.12 26.39
CA MET A 101 2.36 5.29 25.08
C MET A 101 2.65 3.96 24.41
N ILE A 102 3.07 2.96 25.18
CA ILE A 102 3.19 1.58 24.71
C ILE A 102 1.84 1.08 24.19
N TRP A 103 0.76 1.30 24.94
CA TRP A 103 -0.59 0.93 24.51
C TRP A 103 -1.01 1.66 23.22
N CYS A 104 -0.72 2.97 23.08
CA CYS A 104 -1.00 3.70 21.85
C CYS A 104 -0.19 3.16 20.65
N GLY A 105 1.07 2.79 20.88
CA GLY A 105 1.94 2.17 19.87
C GLY A 105 1.44 0.80 19.40
N GLU A 106 1.02 -0.06 20.34
CA GLU A 106 0.42 -1.37 20.04
C GLU A 106 -0.93 -1.22 19.32
N GLN A 107 -1.76 -0.27 19.74
CA GLN A 107 -3.04 0.01 19.10
C GLN A 107 -2.84 0.49 17.65
N LEU A 108 -1.86 1.37 17.42
CA LEU A 108 -1.50 1.84 16.09
C LEU A 108 -1.01 0.69 15.19
N TRP A 109 -0.09 -0.13 15.71
CA TRP A 109 0.47 -1.25 14.98
C TRP A 109 -0.60 -2.30 14.64
N SER A 110 -1.40 -2.70 15.62
CA SER A 110 -2.46 -3.69 15.44
C SER A 110 -3.53 -3.21 14.45
N ALA A 111 -3.96 -1.95 14.54
CA ALA A 111 -4.90 -1.38 13.59
C ALA A 111 -4.31 -1.27 12.18
N PHE A 112 -3.02 -0.94 12.05
CA PHE A 112 -2.32 -0.91 10.77
C PHE A 112 -2.25 -2.30 10.12
N VAL A 113 -1.89 -3.33 10.89
CA VAL A 113 -1.86 -4.72 10.42
C VAL A 113 -3.26 -5.15 9.99
N LEU A 114 -4.29 -4.88 10.80
CA LEU A 114 -5.67 -5.22 10.46
C LEU A 114 -6.14 -4.49 9.19
N ALA A 115 -5.86 -3.19 9.09
CA ALA A 115 -6.19 -2.37 7.93
C ALA A 115 -5.51 -2.89 6.66
N SER A 116 -4.22 -3.24 6.75
CA SER A 116 -3.45 -3.79 5.64
C SER A 116 -4.00 -5.14 5.17
N VAL A 117 -4.31 -6.05 6.09
CA VAL A 117 -4.89 -7.36 5.75
C VAL A 117 -6.25 -7.21 5.06
N VAL A 118 -7.13 -6.38 5.62
CA VAL A 118 -8.46 -6.14 5.04
C VAL A 118 -8.35 -5.48 3.67
N ALA A 119 -7.50 -4.45 3.53
CA ALA A 119 -7.27 -3.77 2.26
C ALA A 119 -6.67 -4.71 1.20
N LEU A 120 -5.74 -5.59 1.57
CA LEU A 120 -5.18 -6.60 0.67
C LEU A 120 -6.25 -7.55 0.14
N VAL A 121 -7.13 -8.05 1.01
CA VAL A 121 -8.24 -8.93 0.58
C VAL A 121 -9.15 -8.22 -0.42
N ILE A 122 -9.51 -6.96 -0.15
CA ILE A 122 -10.37 -6.17 -1.05
C ILE A 122 -9.66 -5.91 -2.39
N CYS A 123 -8.36 -5.57 -2.37
CA CYS A 123 -7.57 -5.37 -3.58
C CYS A 123 -7.46 -6.64 -4.43
N LEU A 124 -7.27 -7.81 -3.82
CA LEU A 124 -7.24 -9.09 -4.52
C LEU A 124 -8.59 -9.37 -5.20
N ILE A 125 -9.70 -9.21 -4.48
CA ILE A 125 -11.05 -9.39 -5.04
C ILE A 125 -11.26 -8.45 -6.23
N THR A 126 -10.87 -7.18 -6.07
CA THR A 126 -11.00 -6.17 -7.14
C THR A 126 -10.17 -6.55 -8.36
N PHE A 127 -8.94 -7.01 -8.17
CA PHE A 127 -8.08 -7.48 -9.26
C PHE A 127 -8.67 -8.68 -10.01
N PHE A 128 -9.24 -9.66 -9.31
CA PHE A 128 -9.91 -10.80 -9.93
C PHE A 128 -11.14 -10.37 -10.74
N VAL A 129 -11.97 -9.47 -10.20
CA VAL A 129 -13.16 -8.96 -10.88
C VAL A 129 -12.77 -8.18 -12.15
N VAL A 130 -11.79 -7.28 -12.05
CA VAL A 130 -11.30 -6.50 -13.20
C VAL A 130 -10.69 -7.42 -14.27
N SER A 131 -9.85 -8.37 -13.86
CA SER A 131 -9.26 -9.35 -14.77
C SER A 131 -10.31 -10.20 -15.48
N TRP A 132 -11.38 -10.60 -14.76
CA TRP A 132 -12.51 -11.33 -15.34
C TRP A 132 -13.29 -10.49 -16.37
N ILE A 133 -13.56 -9.21 -16.06
CA ILE A 133 -14.26 -8.29 -16.97
C ILE A 133 -13.43 -8.05 -18.24
N LEU A 134 -12.14 -7.77 -18.09
CA LEU A 134 -11.23 -7.57 -19.24
C LEU A 134 -11.09 -8.84 -20.07
N GLY A 135 -11.03 -10.01 -19.45
CA GLY A 135 -11.03 -11.30 -20.16
C GLY A 135 -12.30 -11.51 -20.98
N ARG A 136 -13.48 -11.16 -20.44
CA ARG A 136 -14.73 -11.20 -21.19
C ARG A 136 -14.77 -10.18 -22.34
N GLN A 137 -14.33 -8.95 -22.11
CA GLN A 137 -14.30 -7.91 -23.14
C GLN A 137 -13.32 -8.26 -24.27
N GLY A 138 -12.14 -8.80 -23.93
CA GLY A 138 -11.16 -9.25 -24.92
C GLY A 138 -11.70 -10.38 -25.80
N LYS A 139 -12.48 -11.32 -25.24
CA LYS A 139 -13.15 -12.36 -26.03
C LYS A 139 -14.18 -11.78 -27.01
N GLN A 140 -14.97 -10.80 -26.59
CA GLN A 140 -15.97 -10.13 -27.45
C GLN A 140 -15.33 -9.28 -28.55
N GLN A 141 -14.18 -8.65 -28.30
CA GLN A 141 -13.44 -7.93 -29.34
C GLN A 141 -12.89 -8.88 -30.41
N SER A 142 -12.35 -10.03 -30.00
CA SER A 142 -11.86 -11.05 -30.94
C SER A 142 -12.97 -11.66 -31.79
N GLU A 143 -14.18 -11.85 -31.25
CA GLU A 143 -15.31 -12.39 -32.03
C GLU A 143 -15.82 -11.37 -33.05
N ASN A 144 -15.94 -10.09 -32.68
CA ASN A 144 -16.37 -9.03 -33.60
C ASN A 144 -15.37 -8.75 -34.73
N GLU A 145 -14.06 -8.88 -34.47
CA GLU A 145 -13.02 -8.74 -35.50
C GLU A 145 -13.05 -9.90 -36.52
N VAL A 146 -13.54 -11.08 -36.12
CA VAL A 146 -13.66 -12.27 -36.99
C VAL A 146 -14.94 -12.26 -37.84
N THR A 147 -16.04 -11.66 -37.36
CA THR A 147 -17.29 -11.53 -38.14
C THR A 147 -17.40 -10.27 -39.00
N GLY A 148 -16.48 -9.31 -38.82
CA GLY A 148 -16.44 -8.05 -39.59
C GLY A 148 -15.52 -8.04 -40.81
N GLY A 149 -14.95 -9.20 -41.18
CA GLY A 149 -14.08 -9.39 -42.34
C GLY A 149 -14.77 -10.09 -43.50
#